data_AF-A0A7J7XTZ1-F1
#
_entry.id   AF-A0A7J7XTZ1-F1
#
_cell.length_a   1.000
_cell.length_b   1.000
_cell.length_c   1.000
_cell.angle_alpha   90.00
_cell.angle_beta   90.00
_cell.angle_gamma   90.00
#
_symmetry.space_group_name_H-M   'P 1'
#
loop_
_entity.id
_entity.type
_entity.pdbx_description
1 polymer ?
#
loop_
_entity_poly.entity_id
_entity_poly.type
_entity_poly.pdbx_seq_one_letter_code
_entity_poly.pdbx_strand_id
1 'polypeptide(L)'
;MKTQWKVLLGLLGTAALVTIITVPAVLLSQGNDADTRRTYTLSDYLKSTIRTRNYNLRWISDHEYLYRQENNILLFNADHGNSSTFLENSTFDQFGYSINDYSVSPDRRFVLLEYNYMKKWRHSYTASYDIYDLNKRQLITEERIPNDTQLISWSPEGHKLVSICLEQ
;
A
#
# COMPACT_ATOMS: atom_id res chain seq x y z
N MET A 1 -57.06 -55.18 -35.57
CA MET A 1 -55.84 -54.47 -36.04
C MET A 1 -55.91 -52.94 -35.93
N LYS A 2 -57.04 -52.27 -36.17
CA LYS A 2 -57.15 -50.77 -36.12
C LYS A 2 -56.92 -50.14 -34.73
N THR A 3 -57.24 -50.83 -33.63
CA THR A 3 -57.10 -50.30 -32.26
C THR A 3 -55.63 -50.24 -31.81
N GLN A 4 -54.83 -51.24 -32.17
CA GLN A 4 -53.40 -51.33 -31.81
C GLN A 4 -52.57 -50.23 -32.48
N TRP A 5 -52.91 -49.87 -33.73
CA TRP A 5 -52.26 -48.80 -34.49
C TRP A 5 -52.47 -47.41 -33.87
N LYS A 6 -53.67 -47.13 -33.35
CA LYS A 6 -53.98 -45.86 -32.66
C LYS A 6 -53.22 -45.74 -31.33
N VAL A 7 -53.04 -46.86 -30.63
CA VAL A 7 -52.25 -46.91 -29.38
C VAL A 7 -50.76 -46.69 -29.66
N LEU A 8 -50.23 -47.31 -30.72
CA LEU A 8 -48.85 -47.09 -31.19
C LEU A 8 -48.58 -45.64 -31.59
N LEU A 9 -49.50 -45.00 -32.32
CA LEU A 9 -49.37 -43.59 -32.69
C LEU A 9 -49.44 -42.66 -31.47
N GLY A 10 -50.30 -42.96 -30.49
CA GLY A 10 -50.38 -42.21 -29.24
C GLY A 10 -49.08 -42.30 -28.43
N LEU A 11 -48.51 -43.50 -28.32
CA LEU A 11 -47.22 -43.74 -27.65
C LEU A 11 -46.05 -43.05 -28.37
N LEU A 12 -46.06 -43.03 -29.70
CA LEU A 12 -45.04 -42.33 -30.47
C LEU A 12 -45.12 -40.81 -30.26
N GLY A 13 -46.34 -40.26 -30.23
CA GLY A 13 -46.58 -38.85 -29.98
C GLY A 13 -46.13 -38.40 -28.58
N THR A 14 -46.41 -39.21 -27.55
CA THR A 14 -45.94 -38.91 -26.18
C THR A 14 -44.42 -39.02 -26.07
N ALA A 15 -43.80 -40.04 -26.68
CA ALA A 15 -42.35 -40.16 -26.70
C ALA A 15 -41.67 -38.96 -27.38
N ALA A 16 -42.21 -38.50 -28.52
CA ALA A 16 -41.72 -37.32 -29.23
C ALA A 16 -41.89 -36.03 -28.39
N LEU A 17 -43.00 -35.89 -27.66
CA LEU A 17 -43.21 -34.73 -26.79
C LEU A 17 -42.20 -34.71 -25.64
N VAL A 18 -41.92 -35.86 -25.04
CA VAL A 18 -40.95 -36.01 -23.94
C VAL A 18 -39.53 -35.69 -24.44
N THR A 19 -39.14 -36.12 -25.64
CA THR A 19 -37.81 -35.78 -26.19
C THR A 19 -37.68 -34.30 -26.53
N ILE A 20 -38.73 -33.67 -27.08
CA ILE A 20 -38.74 -32.23 -27.39
C ILE A 20 -38.60 -31.38 -26.13
N ILE A 21 -39.08 -31.83 -24.97
CA ILE A 21 -38.95 -31.10 -23.71
C ILE A 21 -37.62 -31.40 -23.02
N THR A 22 -37.22 -32.67 -22.97
CA THR A 22 -36.02 -33.10 -22.22
C THR A 22 -34.73 -32.65 -22.88
N VAL A 23 -34.63 -32.67 -24.21
CA VAL A 23 -33.40 -32.29 -24.92
C VAL A 23 -33.05 -30.81 -24.71
N PRO A 24 -33.95 -29.83 -24.90
CA PRO A 24 -33.67 -28.43 -24.60
C PRO A 24 -33.44 -28.19 -23.11
N ALA A 25 -34.15 -28.88 -22.21
CA ALA A 25 -33.93 -28.73 -20.76
C ALA A 25 -32.52 -29.16 -20.34
N VAL A 26 -32.02 -30.28 -20.89
CA VAL A 26 -30.64 -30.73 -20.65
C VAL A 26 -29.62 -29.79 -21.31
N LEU A 27 -29.90 -29.29 -22.51
CA LEU A 27 -29.00 -28.35 -23.19
C LEU A 27 -28.91 -27.01 -22.44
N LEU A 28 -30.03 -26.49 -21.92
CA LEU A 28 -30.08 -25.27 -21.11
C LEU A 28 -29.46 -25.48 -19.72
N SER A 29 -29.56 -26.69 -19.16
CA SER A 29 -28.90 -27.06 -17.90
C SER A 29 -27.38 -27.11 -18.00
N GLN A 30 -26.82 -27.37 -19.19
CA GLN A 30 -25.37 -27.44 -19.39
C GLN A 30 -24.72 -26.05 -19.60
N GLY A 31 -25.50 -24.98 -19.66
CA GLY A 31 -25.02 -23.62 -19.95
C GLY A 31 -24.36 -22.86 -18.78
N ASN A 32 -24.13 -23.50 -17.63
CA ASN A 32 -23.43 -22.88 -16.51
C ASN A 32 -22.07 -23.54 -16.33
N ASP A 33 -21.12 -23.20 -17.20
CA ASP A 33 -19.70 -23.39 -16.87
C ASP A 33 -19.42 -22.60 -15.60
N ALA A 34 -19.43 -23.28 -14.45
CA ALA A 34 -19.13 -22.67 -13.17
C ALA A 34 -17.73 -22.05 -13.28
N ASP A 35 -17.61 -20.73 -13.02
CA ASP A 35 -16.32 -20.06 -13.08
C ASP A 35 -15.35 -20.75 -12.11
N THR A 36 -14.34 -21.41 -12.67
CA THR A 36 -13.35 -22.18 -11.91
C THR A 36 -12.25 -21.29 -11.32
N ARG A 37 -12.28 -19.98 -11.59
CA ARG A 37 -11.31 -19.03 -11.04
C ARG A 37 -11.44 -18.94 -9.54
N ARG A 38 -10.28 -18.86 -8.88
CA ARG A 38 -10.19 -18.64 -7.44
C ARG A 38 -10.85 -17.30 -7.08
N THR A 39 -11.76 -17.34 -6.11
CA THR A 39 -12.38 -16.14 -5.54
C THR A 39 -11.49 -15.48 -4.49
N TYR A 40 -11.75 -14.21 -4.20
CA TYR A 40 -11.08 -13.50 -3.13
C TYR A 40 -11.55 -14.01 -1.76
N THR A 41 -10.63 -14.60 -0.99
CA THR A 41 -10.97 -15.21 0.30
C THR A 41 -10.68 -14.28 1.48
N LEU A 42 -11.28 -14.55 2.64
CA LEU A 42 -10.93 -13.85 3.88
C LEU A 42 -9.43 -13.98 4.21
N SER A 43 -8.84 -15.13 3.92
CA SER A 43 -7.40 -15.37 4.10
C SER A 43 -6.56 -14.43 3.24
N ASP A 44 -7.03 -14.10 2.02
CA ASP A 44 -6.35 -13.14 1.15
C ASP A 44 -6.36 -11.74 1.72
N TYR A 45 -7.48 -11.33 2.33
CA TYR A 45 -7.60 -10.06 3.03
C TYR A 45 -6.68 -9.98 4.25
N LEU A 46 -6.76 -10.97 5.15
CA LEU A 46 -6.03 -10.95 6.42
C LEU A 46 -4.51 -11.10 6.22
N LYS A 47 -4.07 -11.91 5.24
CA LYS A 47 -2.64 -12.03 4.91
C LYS A 47 -2.17 -10.93 3.95
N SER A 48 -3.13 -10.18 3.40
CA SER A 48 -2.90 -9.19 2.35
C SER A 48 -2.06 -9.79 1.21
N THR A 49 -2.53 -10.92 0.64
CA THR A 49 -1.85 -11.62 -0.48
C THR A 49 -1.94 -10.81 -1.77
N ILE A 50 -3.01 -10.04 -1.93
CA ILE A 50 -3.24 -9.12 -3.04
C ILE A 50 -3.14 -7.72 -2.45
N ARG A 51 -2.03 -7.01 -2.72
CA ARG A 51 -1.81 -5.64 -2.24
C ARG A 51 -1.72 -4.68 -3.41
N THR A 52 -2.35 -3.53 -3.26
CA THR A 52 -2.09 -2.38 -4.13
C THR A 52 -0.70 -1.86 -3.84
N ARG A 53 0.08 -1.60 -4.90
CA ARG A 53 1.37 -0.93 -4.78
C ARG A 53 1.12 0.57 -4.80
N ASN A 54 1.60 1.25 -3.76
CA ASN A 54 1.54 2.70 -3.67
C ASN A 54 2.94 3.27 -3.89
N TYR A 55 3.04 4.37 -4.64
CA TYR A 55 4.28 5.09 -4.87
C TYR A 55 4.24 6.39 -4.07
N ASN A 56 4.65 6.32 -2.80
CA ASN A 56 4.64 7.47 -1.89
C ASN A 56 5.92 8.31 -2.09
N LEU A 57 5.85 9.28 -2.99
CA LEU A 57 6.92 10.25 -3.22
C LEU A 57 6.70 11.54 -2.41
N ARG A 58 7.78 12.30 -2.20
CA ARG A 58 7.74 13.61 -1.56
C ARG A 58 8.48 14.63 -2.40
N TRP A 59 7.77 15.64 -2.90
CA TRP A 59 8.38 16.74 -3.64
C TRP A 59 9.30 17.57 -2.74
N ILE A 60 10.46 17.92 -3.28
CA ILE A 60 11.43 18.83 -2.61
C ILE A 60 11.84 20.01 -3.49
N SER A 61 11.45 19.99 -4.77
CA SER A 61 11.50 21.12 -5.71
C SER A 61 10.53 20.85 -6.87
N ASP A 62 10.48 21.75 -7.83
CA ASP A 62 9.64 21.62 -9.02
C ASP A 62 9.99 20.41 -9.89
N HIS A 63 11.25 19.95 -9.84
CA HIS A 63 11.76 18.90 -10.73
C HIS A 63 12.31 17.69 -9.97
N GLU A 64 12.28 17.70 -8.64
CA GLU A 64 12.90 16.64 -7.84
C GLU A 64 12.02 16.19 -6.68
N TYR A 65 12.01 14.87 -6.46
CA TYR A 65 11.27 14.24 -5.37
C TYR A 65 12.10 13.15 -4.69
N LEU A 66 11.78 12.92 -3.43
CA LEU A 66 12.34 11.84 -2.63
C LEU A 66 11.42 10.62 -2.66
N TYR A 67 12.03 9.44 -2.72
CA TYR A 67 11.32 8.17 -2.65
C TYR A 67 12.10 7.18 -1.78
N ARG A 68 11.40 6.52 -0.85
CA ARG A 68 11.99 5.52 0.04
C ARG A 68 11.93 4.14 -0.63
N GLN A 69 13.09 3.55 -0.88
CA GLN A 69 13.23 2.21 -1.46
C GLN A 69 14.19 1.38 -0.61
N GLU A 70 13.72 0.27 -0.04
CA GLU A 70 14.58 -0.70 0.68
C GLU A 70 15.47 -0.05 1.76
N ASN A 71 14.89 0.87 2.54
CA ASN A 71 15.57 1.71 3.53
C ASN A 71 16.62 2.70 3.00
N ASN A 72 16.79 2.81 1.68
CA ASN A 72 17.45 3.96 1.08
C ASN A 72 16.42 5.08 0.84
N ILE A 73 16.89 6.32 0.94
CA ILE A 73 16.15 7.47 0.41
C ILE A 73 16.84 7.86 -0.90
N LEU A 74 16.08 7.82 -1.99
CA LEU A 74 16.55 8.18 -3.31
C LEU A 74 16.01 9.56 -3.69
N LEU A 75 16.84 10.34 -4.35
CA LEU A 75 16.48 11.59 -5.00
C LEU A 75 16.28 11.32 -6.49
N PHE A 76 15.09 11.59 -6.99
CA PHE A 76 14.74 11.44 -8.40
C PHE A 76 14.60 12.81 -9.05
N ASN A 77 15.16 12.95 -10.26
CA ASN A 77 14.90 14.07 -11.14
C ASN A 77 13.76 13.68 -12.11
N ALA A 78 12.64 14.41 -12.05
CA ALA A 78 11.44 14.13 -12.81
C ALA A 78 11.60 14.42 -14.32
N ASP A 79 12.48 15.34 -14.71
CA ASP A 79 12.68 15.71 -16.12
C ASP A 79 13.43 14.63 -16.90
N HIS A 80 14.49 14.10 -16.29
CA HIS A 80 15.41 13.17 -16.95
C HIS A 80 15.20 11.71 -16.52
N GLY A 81 14.46 11.48 -15.43
CA GLY A 81 14.27 10.15 -14.84
C GLY A 81 15.50 9.59 -14.11
N ASN A 82 16.55 10.38 -13.96
CA ASN A 82 17.77 9.97 -13.25
C ASN A 82 17.54 9.97 -11.74
N SER A 83 18.17 9.03 -11.04
CA SER A 83 18.12 8.94 -9.58
C SER A 83 19.51 8.89 -8.96
N SER A 84 19.66 9.52 -7.80
CA SER A 84 20.85 9.40 -6.95
C SER A 84 20.44 9.01 -5.53
N THR A 85 21.37 8.43 -4.77
CA THR A 85 21.12 8.12 -3.36
C THR A 85 21.22 9.39 -2.53
N PHE A 86 20.13 9.77 -1.87
CA PHE A 86 20.07 10.91 -0.95
C PHE A 86 20.55 10.52 0.45
N LEU A 87 20.10 9.38 0.96
CA LEU A 87 20.53 8.82 2.24
C LEU A 87 20.61 7.30 2.14
N GLU A 88 21.77 6.74 2.51
CA GLU A 88 22.03 5.30 2.44
C GLU A 88 21.39 4.53 3.60
N ASN A 89 20.97 3.29 3.33
CA ASN A 89 20.44 2.34 4.31
C ASN A 89 21.38 2.12 5.50
N SER A 90 22.69 2.05 5.24
CA SER A 90 23.77 1.87 6.21
C SER A 90 23.78 2.96 7.28
N THR A 91 23.26 4.15 6.97
CA THR A 91 23.15 5.25 7.93
C THR A 91 22.07 4.96 8.97
N PHE A 92 20.97 4.33 8.57
CA PHE A 92 19.90 3.95 9.49
C PHE A 92 20.31 2.83 10.44
N ASP A 93 21.10 1.86 9.96
CA ASP A 93 21.58 0.75 10.77
C ASP A 93 22.49 1.21 11.93
N GLN A 94 23.19 2.33 11.75
CA GLN A 94 24.06 2.92 12.78
C GLN A 94 23.30 3.48 13.98
N PHE A 95 22.02 3.81 13.83
CA PHE A 95 21.24 4.44 14.90
C PHE A 95 20.78 3.44 15.97
N GLY A 96 20.74 2.14 15.65
CA GLY A 96 20.32 1.09 16.59
C GLY A 96 18.82 1.09 16.93
N TYR A 97 18.01 1.87 16.21
CA TYR A 97 16.55 1.89 16.33
C TYR A 97 15.87 2.02 14.96
N SER A 98 14.62 1.56 14.87
CA SER A 98 13.85 1.59 13.61
C SER A 98 13.24 2.96 13.36
N ILE A 99 13.52 3.53 12.18
CA ILE A 99 12.91 4.77 11.70
C ILE A 99 11.54 4.49 11.07
N ASN A 100 10.50 5.10 11.65
CA ASN A 100 9.13 5.01 11.16
C ASN A 100 8.93 5.92 9.95
N ASP A 101 9.30 7.19 10.08
CA ASP A 101 9.20 8.17 9.02
C ASP A 101 10.38 9.15 9.03
N TYR A 102 10.53 9.93 7.96
CA TYR A 102 11.56 10.96 7.84
C TYR A 102 10.99 12.24 7.24
N SER A 103 11.64 13.37 7.47
CA SER A 103 11.30 14.63 6.80
C SER A 103 12.56 15.43 6.54
N VAL A 104 12.74 15.94 5.32
CA VAL A 104 13.95 16.68 4.92
C VAL A 104 13.70 18.17 5.03
N SER A 105 14.69 18.91 5.53
CA SER A 105 14.60 20.37 5.58
C SER A 105 14.50 20.96 4.16
N PRO A 106 13.80 22.09 3.95
CA PRO A 106 13.70 22.72 2.64
C PRO A 106 15.05 23.05 2.00
N ASP A 107 16.05 23.39 2.81
CA ASP A 107 17.43 23.65 2.35
C ASP A 107 18.26 22.38 2.09
N ARG A 108 17.69 21.19 2.31
CA ARG A 108 18.29 19.87 2.08
C ARG A 108 19.57 19.61 2.86
N ARG A 109 19.77 20.30 3.99
CA ARG A 109 20.95 20.12 4.85
C ARG A 109 20.71 19.16 6.00
N PHE A 110 19.45 19.01 6.42
CA PHE A 110 19.08 18.21 7.58
C PHE A 110 17.96 17.23 7.25
N VAL A 111 17.99 16.08 7.92
CA VAL A 111 16.93 15.07 7.88
C VAL A 111 16.43 14.87 9.30
N LEU A 112 15.14 15.09 9.50
CA LEU A 112 14.42 14.73 10.70
C LEU A 112 14.04 13.25 10.62
N LEU A 113 14.43 12.49 11.63
CA LEU A 113 14.21 11.05 11.72
C LEU A 113 13.21 10.77 12.84
N GLU A 114 12.07 10.19 12.50
CA GLU A 114 11.01 9.84 13.45
C GLU A 114 11.18 8.39 13.92
N TYR A 115 11.27 8.19 15.23
CA TYR A 115 11.34 6.87 15.85
C TYR A 115 10.43 6.79 17.08
N ASN A 116 10.23 5.57 17.60
CA ASN A 116 9.35 5.33 18.76
C ASN A 116 7.90 5.85 18.57
N TYR A 117 7.29 5.56 17.41
CA TYR A 117 5.94 5.98 17.07
C TYR A 117 4.89 5.32 17.97
N MET A 118 4.04 6.14 18.60
CA MET A 118 2.92 5.70 19.42
C MET A 118 1.62 6.36 18.97
N LYS A 119 0.71 5.57 18.40
CA LYS A 119 -0.61 6.02 17.95
C LYS A 119 -1.46 6.53 19.13
N LYS A 120 -2.13 7.67 18.96
CA LYS A 120 -3.14 8.18 19.93
C LYS A 120 -4.54 8.20 19.31
N TRP A 121 -4.69 8.88 18.17
CA TRP A 121 -5.95 9.01 17.43
C TRP A 121 -5.71 8.86 15.93
N ARG A 122 -6.72 9.09 15.09
CA ARG A 122 -6.63 8.90 13.63
C ARG A 122 -5.43 9.62 13.00
N HIS A 123 -5.15 10.85 13.39
CA HIS A 123 -4.01 11.65 12.89
C HIS A 123 -3.07 12.14 14.02
N SER A 124 -3.33 11.75 15.27
CA SER A 124 -2.51 12.16 16.41
C SER A 124 -1.66 10.99 16.90
N TYR A 125 -0.42 11.28 17.23
CA TYR A 125 0.55 10.33 17.74
C TYR A 125 1.61 11.07 18.56
N THR A 126 2.42 10.32 19.30
CA THR A 126 3.64 10.81 19.92
C THR A 126 4.82 10.04 19.34
N ALA A 127 5.96 10.70 19.18
CA ALA A 127 7.19 10.09 18.71
C ALA A 127 8.41 10.81 19.28
N SER A 128 9.56 10.15 19.19
CA SER A 128 10.86 10.76 19.43
C SER A 128 11.51 11.10 18.09
N TYR A 129 12.32 12.15 18.07
CA TYR A 129 12.92 12.66 16.84
C TYR A 129 14.40 12.96 17.05
N ASP A 130 15.21 12.54 16.09
CA ASP A 130 16.62 12.89 15.99
C ASP A 130 16.86 13.65 14.67
N ILE A 131 17.81 14.57 14.67
CA ILE A 131 18.18 15.35 13.47
C ILE A 131 19.53 14.85 12.96
N TYR A 132 19.59 14.52 11.68
CA TYR A 132 20.80 14.12 10.98
C TYR A 132 21.29 15.25 10.08
N ASP A 133 22.56 15.64 10.24
CA ASP A 133 23.25 16.61 9.39
C ASP A 133 23.88 15.90 8.19
N LEU A 134 23.44 16.24 6.99
CA LEU A 134 23.91 15.62 5.74
C LEU A 134 25.34 16.03 5.37
N ASN A 135 25.79 17.22 5.79
CA ASN A 135 27.13 17.72 5.51
C ASN A 135 28.16 17.04 6.42
N LYS A 136 27.86 16.97 7.71
CA LYS A 136 28.73 16.32 8.71
C LYS A 136 28.58 14.81 8.73
N ARG A 137 27.50 14.29 8.15
CA ARG A 137 27.10 12.87 8.19
C ARG A 137 26.95 12.32 9.61
N GLN A 138 26.40 13.13 10.51
CA GLN A 138 26.30 12.81 11.94
C GLN A 138 24.97 13.29 12.53
N LEU A 139 24.54 12.65 13.61
CA LEU A 139 23.40 13.09 14.40
C LEU A 139 23.76 14.31 15.25
N ILE A 140 22.83 15.25 15.35
CA ILE A 140 22.93 16.38 16.27
C ILE A 140 22.51 15.90 17.66
N THR A 141 23.44 15.89 18.60
CA THR A 141 23.23 15.35 19.97
C THR A 141 23.27 16.42 21.06
N GLU A 142 23.70 17.64 20.74
CA GLU A 142 23.92 18.72 21.72
C GLU A 142 22.60 19.27 22.28
N GLU A 143 21.59 19.46 21.44
CA GLU A 143 20.24 19.91 21.82
C GLU A 143 19.20 18.93 21.26
N ARG A 144 18.83 17.94 22.07
CA ARG A 144 17.85 16.92 21.66
C ARG A 144 16.43 17.43 21.80
N ILE A 145 15.60 17.04 20.84
CA ILE A 145 14.16 17.26 20.90
C ILE A 145 13.62 16.40 22.06
N PRO A 146 12.75 16.95 22.93
CA PRO A 146 12.17 16.18 24.01
C PRO A 146 11.47 14.90 23.51
N ASN A 147 11.54 13.85 24.32
CA ASN A 147 10.78 12.64 24.05
C ASN A 147 9.26 12.91 24.11
N ASP A 148 8.47 12.05 23.47
CA ASP A 148 7.01 12.17 23.42
C ASP A 148 6.51 13.47 22.77
N THR A 149 7.24 13.95 21.77
CA THR A 149 6.82 15.09 20.94
C THR A 149 5.56 14.73 20.16
N GLN A 150 4.54 15.58 20.24
CA GLN A 150 3.23 15.37 19.60
C GLN A 150 3.21 15.82 18.14
N LEU A 151 3.92 16.90 17.85
CA LEU A 151 3.99 17.49 16.52
C LEU A 151 5.35 18.12 16.31
N ILE A 152 5.89 17.96 15.10
CA ILE A 152 7.10 18.65 14.67
C ILE A 152 7.02 18.90 13.17
N SER A 153 7.49 20.07 12.74
CA SER A 153 7.55 20.41 11.31
C SER A 153 8.71 21.36 11.04
N TRP A 154 9.33 21.17 9.87
CA TRP A 154 10.21 22.16 9.27
C TRP A 154 9.44 23.42 8.90
N SER A 155 10.12 24.57 8.94
CA SER A 155 9.68 25.78 8.27
C SER A 155 9.61 25.57 6.76
N PRO A 156 8.80 26.35 6.02
CA PRO A 156 8.74 26.23 4.56
C PRO A 156 10.05 26.63 3.86
N GLU A 157 10.89 27.45 4.51
CA GLU A 157 12.19 27.88 4.00
C GLU A 157 13.30 27.65 5.02
N GLY A 158 14.50 27.32 4.53
CA GLY A 158 15.67 27.07 5.38
C GLY A 158 15.56 25.75 6.16
N HIS A 159 15.75 25.82 7.48
CA HIS A 159 15.83 24.66 8.39
C HIS A 159 15.37 25.03 9.81
N LYS A 160 14.45 25.99 9.96
CA LYS A 160 13.87 26.25 11.29
C LYS A 160 12.89 25.12 11.61
N LEU A 161 12.72 24.83 12.89
CA LEU A 161 11.79 23.81 13.37
C LEU A 161 10.80 24.42 14.34
N VAL A 162 9.58 23.89 14.31
CA VAL A 162 8.58 24.11 15.36
C VAL A 162 8.18 22.73 15.89
N SER A 163 8.18 22.58 17.21
CA SER A 163 7.75 21.37 17.89
C SER A 163 6.74 21.68 18.99
N ILE A 164 5.82 20.75 19.22
CA ILE A 164 4.89 20.75 20.34
C ILE A 164 5.15 19.48 21.15
N CYS A 165 5.59 19.64 22.38
CA CYS A 165 5.91 18.55 23.29
C CYS A 165 4.90 18.51 24.44
N LEU A 166 4.71 17.34 25.03
CA LEU A 166 4.03 17.25 26.32
C LEU A 166 4.91 17.89 27.39
N GLU A 167 4.30 18.72 28.22
CA GLU A 167 4.94 19.21 29.43
C GLU A 167 5.20 18.00 30.34
N GLN A 168 6.48 17.80 30.72
CA GLN A 168 6.90 16.74 31.64
C GLN A 168 6.96 17.26 33.07
#